data_AF-A0A6I5X7R8-F1
#
_entry.id   AF-A0A6I5X7R8-F1
#
_cell.length_a   1.000
_cell.length_b   1.000
_cell.length_c   1.000
_cell.angle_alpha   90.00
_cell.angle_beta   90.00
_cell.angle_gamma   90.00
#
_symmetry.space_group_name_H-M   'P 1'
#
loop_
_entity.id
_entity.type
_entity.pdbx_description
1 polymer ?
#
loop_
_entity_poly.entity_id
_entity_poly.type
_entity_poly.pdbx_seq_one_letter_code
_entity_poly.pdbx_strand_id
1 'polypeptide(L)'
;MRLLSSWTVGLVVGAVGAVGLSGCRLTGDRAGGDLAPAPVVVTAISTRGDEMRAYVDTVTRLSHGHLVLQGAASKWHVHQLSAEPDAIKAVADGQATLGLVPARAFDTIGVTSFDALDAPLLVDSLAFETKVLDSSDLTGPMLAGLRPLGLTGLGILPGPMRKPVGLSHELVGPGDYRGARIALSPSVVGQKVLRALGAVGVPSAFEGAAMTGVDGLEQQTESVAGNQYDPPGSTITANVNLSPRPLVLFANTTALRRLAPADQRILRQAAALAVDPTTQANAAAAADGITMLCRRGNVRFVRATAAQLAALRTALAPVTTELRRDRTTAAEIDHISALRAGYENAANAEAPVCGATTSGTGGGSSDSPTLDGVYTVTTSPADGDYVPENWGHWVYLLDRGRLAFTQENATACTWGYGRYTLRGQQMVWDISGGGGLAPTGAFNKPGEHFVFSWSLYEGVLTLGPVAPTTPGKAVDDNSPSNFRARPWHRLNATPSSAALSRRCPPPPAAFAIPSPLEGAWRTSYSKQALASSPLLLDAEEINDQNWGTLTLTFHGDRYTVDQRNPLTHGQDWGTLSVAGDALTMRNESGEVFGMRWNIYRNQLTLRRDTSLGVGPTPMVLQPFARVGTP
;
A
#
# COMPACT_ATOMS: atom_id res chain seq x y z
N MET A 1 -13.20 -24.60 -56.98
CA MET A 1 -13.69 -23.20 -57.06
C MET A 1 -13.05 -22.38 -55.94
N ARG A 2 -12.46 -21.22 -56.26
CA ARG A 2 -11.91 -20.22 -55.31
C ARG A 2 -12.35 -18.83 -55.80
N LEU A 3 -13.03 -18.06 -54.95
CA LEU A 3 -13.31 -16.61 -55.03
C LEU A 3 -13.71 -16.17 -53.59
N LEU A 4 -13.58 -14.96 -53.05
CA LEU A 4 -12.87 -13.68 -53.32
C LEU A 4 -12.99 -12.84 -51.98
N SER A 5 -12.44 -11.65 -51.71
CA SER A 5 -11.56 -10.68 -52.38
C SER A 5 -11.05 -9.63 -51.35
N SER A 6 -9.85 -9.05 -51.58
CA SER A 6 -9.41 -7.69 -51.11
C SER A 6 -9.26 -7.44 -49.59
N TRP A 7 -8.35 -6.58 -49.09
CA TRP A 7 -7.86 -5.29 -49.64
C TRP A 7 -6.33 -5.12 -49.67
N THR A 8 -5.90 -4.10 -50.42
CA THR A 8 -4.55 -3.82 -50.91
C THR A 8 -3.63 -3.05 -49.96
N VAL A 9 -2.33 -3.32 -50.05
CA VAL A 9 -1.25 -2.47 -49.48
C VAL A 9 -0.82 -1.44 -50.52
N GLY A 10 -0.80 -0.16 -50.15
CA GLY A 10 -0.25 0.94 -50.95
C GLY A 10 1.14 1.34 -50.44
N LEU A 11 2.14 1.33 -51.33
CA LEU A 11 3.53 1.64 -51.01
C LEU A 11 3.93 2.91 -51.78
N VAL A 12 4.23 4.00 -51.06
CA VAL A 12 4.62 5.29 -51.67
C VAL A 12 6.10 5.54 -51.45
N VAL A 13 6.87 5.51 -52.54
CA VAL A 13 8.28 5.91 -52.57
C VAL A 13 8.35 7.38 -53.00
N GLY A 14 8.78 8.26 -52.10
CA GLY A 14 9.05 9.66 -52.40
C GLY A 14 10.52 9.90 -52.72
N ALA A 15 10.84 10.23 -53.97
CA ALA A 15 12.21 10.57 -54.38
C ALA A 15 12.58 12.01 -53.96
N VAL A 16 13.75 12.19 -53.36
CA VAL A 16 14.32 13.51 -53.05
C VAL A 16 15.29 13.91 -54.16
N GLY A 17 14.94 14.95 -54.91
CA GLY A 17 15.80 15.54 -55.93
C GLY A 17 16.87 16.44 -55.31
N ALA A 18 18.09 16.37 -55.86
CA ALA A 18 19.18 17.28 -55.47
C ALA A 18 19.08 18.61 -56.22
N VAL A 19 19.12 19.72 -55.48
CA VAL A 19 19.42 21.06 -56.01
C VAL A 19 20.47 21.69 -55.12
N GLY A 20 21.66 21.94 -55.66
CA GLY A 20 22.73 22.65 -54.97
C GLY A 20 22.79 24.11 -55.41
N LEU A 21 22.69 25.04 -54.46
CA LEU A 21 23.14 26.42 -54.64
C LEU A 21 23.90 26.91 -53.39
N SER A 22 25.13 27.33 -53.67
CA SER A 22 26.03 28.18 -52.89
C SER A 22 25.45 29.02 -51.75
N GLY A 23 25.91 28.69 -50.53
CA GLY A 23 26.58 29.61 -49.61
C GLY A 23 25.99 30.99 -49.32
N CYS A 24 25.37 31.12 -48.15
CA CYS A 24 25.45 32.34 -47.33
C CYS A 24 25.93 31.96 -45.92
N ARG A 25 27.11 32.47 -45.52
CA ARG A 25 27.56 32.43 -44.12
C ARG A 25 26.76 33.46 -43.33
N LEU A 26 25.81 33.00 -42.51
CA LEU A 26 25.29 33.81 -41.41
C LEU A 26 26.02 33.42 -40.12
N THR A 27 26.84 34.35 -39.64
CA THR A 27 27.59 34.22 -38.40
C THR A 27 26.75 34.64 -37.19
N GLY A 28 26.58 33.72 -36.25
CA GLY A 28 26.50 34.07 -34.83
C GLY A 28 25.11 34.27 -34.23
N ASP A 29 24.45 33.17 -33.89
CA ASP A 29 23.63 33.14 -32.68
C ASP A 29 24.55 33.00 -31.46
N ARG A 30 24.62 34.05 -30.62
CA ARG A 30 25.29 33.98 -29.31
C ARG A 30 24.34 33.39 -28.26
N ALA A 31 24.06 32.11 -28.41
CA ALA A 31 23.44 31.27 -27.37
C ALA A 31 24.36 30.08 -27.09
N GLY A 32 25.54 30.36 -26.53
CA GLY A 32 26.52 29.36 -26.13
C GLY A 32 26.10 28.62 -24.87
N GLY A 33 25.09 27.76 -24.99
CA GLY A 33 24.87 26.64 -24.09
C GLY A 33 25.16 25.37 -24.87
N ASP A 34 26.22 24.65 -24.51
CA ASP A 34 26.46 23.32 -25.08
C ASP A 34 25.22 22.44 -24.81
N LEU A 35 24.65 21.88 -25.87
CA LEU A 35 23.58 20.89 -25.73
C LEU A 35 24.14 19.73 -24.91
N ALA A 36 23.63 19.56 -23.69
CA ALA A 36 24.09 18.51 -22.79
C ALA A 36 24.05 17.15 -23.51
N PRO A 37 25.13 16.36 -23.46
CA PRO A 37 25.19 15.10 -24.19
C PRO A 37 24.06 14.18 -23.77
N ALA A 38 23.42 13.53 -24.75
CA ALA A 38 22.28 12.67 -24.52
C ALA A 38 22.59 11.60 -23.44
N PRO A 39 21.63 11.30 -22.53
CA PRO A 39 21.87 10.38 -21.44
C PRO A 39 22.15 8.96 -21.95
N VAL A 40 23.10 8.29 -21.30
CA VAL A 40 23.38 6.87 -21.52
C VAL A 40 22.33 6.05 -20.78
N VAL A 41 21.45 5.43 -21.57
CA VAL A 41 20.40 4.55 -21.07
C VAL A 41 20.96 3.14 -20.85
N VAL A 42 20.88 2.66 -19.61
CA VAL A 42 21.31 1.32 -19.21
C VAL A 42 20.07 0.51 -18.86
N THR A 43 19.82 -0.58 -19.59
CA THR A 43 18.67 -1.45 -19.33
C THR A 43 18.88 -2.30 -18.08
N ALA A 44 17.87 -2.37 -17.22
CA ALA A 44 17.87 -3.10 -15.97
C ALA A 44 16.62 -3.98 -15.82
N ILE A 45 16.78 -5.15 -15.20
CA ILE A 45 15.68 -6.02 -14.74
C ILE A 45 15.67 -6.03 -13.21
N SER A 46 14.48 -5.86 -12.64
CA SER A 46 14.18 -6.16 -11.25
C SER A 46 12.95 -7.08 -11.20
N THR A 47 12.92 -8.01 -10.26
CA THR A 47 11.74 -8.86 -10.01
C THR A 47 10.71 -8.20 -9.10
N ARG A 48 11.05 -7.06 -8.47
CA ARG A 48 10.17 -6.28 -7.57
C ARG A 48 10.39 -4.78 -7.83
N GLY A 49 9.31 -4.00 -7.82
CA GLY A 49 9.31 -2.62 -8.36
C GLY A 49 10.19 -1.60 -7.63
N ASP A 50 10.40 -1.75 -6.31
CA ASP A 50 11.00 -0.68 -5.50
C ASP A 50 12.45 -0.98 -5.07
N GLU A 51 12.90 -2.22 -5.23
CA GLU A 51 14.13 -2.74 -4.61
C GLU A 51 15.42 -2.11 -5.15
N MET A 52 15.39 -1.52 -6.35
CA MET A 52 16.56 -0.85 -6.94
C MET A 52 16.62 0.66 -6.63
N ARG A 53 15.61 1.26 -5.97
CA ARG A 53 15.46 2.73 -5.83
C ARG A 53 16.73 3.42 -5.30
N ALA A 54 17.23 2.99 -4.14
CA ALA A 54 18.43 3.55 -3.52
C ALA A 54 19.69 3.50 -4.43
N TYR A 55 19.81 2.47 -5.26
CA TYR A 55 20.87 2.34 -6.25
C TYR A 55 20.66 3.28 -7.45
N VAL A 56 19.43 3.40 -7.97
CA VAL A 56 19.07 4.36 -9.02
C VAL A 56 19.37 5.80 -8.59
N ASP A 57 18.97 6.18 -7.38
CA ASP A 57 19.20 7.52 -6.83
C ASP A 57 20.71 7.81 -6.70
N THR A 58 21.47 6.80 -6.26
CA THR A 58 22.93 6.89 -6.14
C THR A 58 23.62 7.00 -7.50
N VAL A 59 23.21 6.22 -8.52
CA VAL A 59 23.73 6.34 -9.89
C VAL A 59 23.37 7.70 -10.50
N THR A 60 22.14 8.17 -10.30
CA THR A 60 21.66 9.48 -10.78
C THR A 60 22.50 10.60 -10.17
N ARG A 61 22.75 10.55 -8.85
CA ARG A 61 23.59 11.52 -8.12
C ARG A 61 25.05 11.51 -8.60
N LEU A 62 25.67 10.34 -8.76
CA LEU A 62 27.07 10.22 -9.18
C LEU A 62 27.30 10.55 -10.67
N SER A 63 26.30 10.36 -11.52
CA SER A 63 26.36 10.66 -12.96
C SER A 63 25.81 12.03 -13.33
N HIS A 64 25.32 12.82 -12.36
CA HIS A 64 24.57 14.06 -12.59
C HIS A 64 23.41 13.88 -13.58
N GLY A 65 22.72 12.73 -13.52
CA GLY A 65 21.62 12.36 -14.42
C GLY A 65 22.04 11.86 -15.81
N HIS A 66 23.35 11.75 -16.11
CA HIS A 66 23.81 11.23 -17.40
C HIS A 66 23.52 9.72 -17.57
N LEU A 67 23.51 8.93 -16.49
CA LEU A 67 23.14 7.51 -16.54
C LEU A 67 21.70 7.31 -16.10
N VAL A 68 20.88 6.72 -16.97
CA VAL A 68 19.46 6.44 -16.72
C VAL A 68 19.23 4.93 -16.70
N LEU A 69 18.75 4.39 -15.58
CA LEU A 69 18.51 2.94 -15.42
C LEU A 69 17.08 2.58 -15.84
N GLN A 70 16.87 2.36 -17.14
CA GLN A 70 15.56 2.00 -17.69
C GLN A 70 15.17 0.58 -17.27
N GLY A 71 13.99 0.42 -16.65
CA GLY A 71 13.49 -0.88 -16.18
C GLY A 71 13.92 -1.25 -14.76
N ALA A 72 14.66 -0.38 -14.06
CA ALA A 72 15.03 -0.56 -12.66
C ALA A 72 13.84 -0.79 -11.72
N ALA A 73 12.69 -0.17 -12.04
CA ALA A 73 11.43 -0.34 -11.31
C ALA A 73 10.48 -1.42 -11.88
N SER A 74 11.03 -2.37 -12.65
CA SER A 74 10.21 -3.46 -13.20
C SER A 74 9.73 -4.45 -12.13
N LYS A 75 8.54 -5.01 -12.36
CA LYS A 75 8.03 -6.21 -11.68
C LYS A 75 8.15 -7.40 -12.64
N TRP A 76 9.37 -7.72 -13.05
CA TRP A 76 9.61 -8.67 -14.13
C TRP A 76 9.16 -10.09 -13.75
N HIS A 77 8.18 -10.63 -14.48
CA HIS A 77 7.55 -11.94 -14.27
C HIS A 77 7.02 -12.18 -12.84
N VAL A 78 6.70 -11.12 -12.09
CA VAL A 78 6.56 -11.07 -10.62
C VAL A 78 5.64 -12.12 -9.93
N HIS A 79 4.69 -12.71 -10.66
CA HIS A 79 3.78 -13.76 -10.18
C HIS A 79 4.22 -15.20 -10.54
N GLN A 80 5.35 -15.36 -11.22
CA GLN A 80 5.90 -16.66 -11.64
C GLN A 80 6.94 -17.15 -10.62
N LEU A 81 6.92 -18.46 -10.31
CA LEU A 81 7.95 -19.06 -9.44
C LEU A 81 9.36 -19.00 -10.05
N SER A 82 9.48 -18.87 -11.37
CA SER A 82 10.76 -18.78 -12.08
C SER A 82 11.25 -17.35 -12.30
N ALA A 83 10.54 -16.31 -11.82
CA ALA A 83 10.87 -14.91 -12.11
C ALA A 83 12.32 -14.52 -11.80
N GLU A 84 12.85 -14.98 -10.66
CA GLU A 84 14.22 -14.68 -10.23
C GLU A 84 15.30 -15.45 -11.03
N PRO A 85 15.25 -16.79 -11.19
CA PRO A 85 16.21 -17.49 -12.06
C PRO A 85 16.11 -17.11 -13.54
N ASP A 86 14.90 -16.87 -14.06
CA ASP A 86 14.70 -16.43 -15.45
C ASP A 86 15.27 -15.00 -15.66
N ALA A 87 15.24 -14.13 -14.64
CA ALA A 87 15.83 -12.79 -14.71
C ALA A 87 17.37 -12.86 -14.75
N ILE A 88 17.99 -13.74 -13.95
CA ILE A 88 19.45 -13.99 -14.02
C ILE A 88 19.81 -14.44 -15.43
N LYS A 89 19.04 -15.39 -15.99
CA LYS A 89 19.25 -15.88 -17.35
C LYS A 89 19.05 -14.79 -18.41
N ALA A 90 18.02 -13.96 -18.31
CA ALA A 90 17.75 -12.89 -19.27
C ALA A 90 18.91 -11.87 -19.35
N VAL A 91 19.51 -11.52 -18.20
CA VAL A 91 20.71 -10.66 -18.16
C VAL A 91 21.94 -11.40 -18.69
N ALA A 92 22.14 -12.68 -18.37
CA ALA A 92 23.25 -13.48 -18.91
C ALA A 92 23.19 -13.60 -20.44
N ASP A 93 21.99 -13.82 -20.99
CA ASP A 93 21.71 -13.86 -22.43
C ASP A 93 21.76 -12.46 -23.10
N GLY A 94 21.90 -11.38 -22.31
CA GLY A 94 22.11 -10.01 -22.79
C GLY A 94 20.84 -9.21 -23.10
N GLN A 95 19.66 -9.64 -22.63
CA GLN A 95 18.39 -8.92 -22.82
C GLN A 95 18.33 -7.61 -22.03
N ALA A 96 19.05 -7.55 -20.91
CA ALA A 96 19.29 -6.32 -20.14
C ALA A 96 20.76 -6.23 -19.72
N THR A 97 21.22 -5.01 -19.42
CA THR A 97 22.59 -4.76 -18.99
C THR A 97 22.80 -5.09 -17.52
N LEU A 98 21.82 -4.77 -16.68
CA LEU A 98 21.83 -4.97 -15.22
C LEU A 98 20.70 -5.89 -14.76
N GLY A 99 20.93 -6.58 -13.65
CA GLY A 99 19.92 -7.33 -12.90
C GLY A 99 20.06 -7.12 -11.40
N LEU A 100 18.93 -7.18 -10.69
CA LEU A 100 18.86 -7.24 -9.24
C LEU A 100 17.89 -8.36 -8.84
N VAL A 101 18.40 -9.36 -8.11
CA VAL A 101 17.60 -10.49 -7.60
C VAL A 101 18.11 -10.93 -6.22
N PRO A 102 17.30 -11.62 -5.39
CA PRO A 102 17.76 -12.15 -4.10
C PRO A 102 18.89 -13.18 -4.22
N ALA A 103 19.82 -13.17 -3.26
CA ALA A 103 20.94 -14.12 -3.16
C ALA A 103 20.50 -15.58 -3.28
N ARG A 104 19.48 -15.99 -2.51
CA ARG A 104 18.86 -17.32 -2.57
C ARG A 104 18.38 -17.80 -3.95
N ALA A 105 18.19 -16.91 -4.94
CA ALA A 105 17.80 -17.32 -6.28
C ALA A 105 18.94 -18.01 -7.04
N PHE A 106 20.20 -17.68 -6.71
CA PHE A 106 21.39 -18.25 -7.35
C PHE A 106 21.58 -19.73 -7.00
N ASP A 107 21.14 -20.18 -5.82
CA ASP A 107 21.16 -21.59 -5.42
C ASP A 107 20.33 -22.47 -6.38
N THR A 108 19.23 -21.94 -6.92
CA THR A 108 18.30 -22.65 -7.80
C THR A 108 18.87 -22.91 -9.20
N ILE A 109 19.92 -22.19 -9.60
CA ILE A 109 20.65 -22.36 -10.86
C ILE A 109 22.07 -22.91 -10.65
N GLY A 110 22.38 -23.39 -9.44
CA GLY A 110 23.65 -24.05 -9.12
C GLY A 110 24.83 -23.12 -8.78
N VAL A 111 24.57 -21.85 -8.46
CA VAL A 111 25.60 -20.92 -7.95
C VAL A 111 25.46 -20.79 -6.44
N THR A 112 26.32 -21.52 -5.71
CA THR A 112 26.29 -21.61 -4.24
C THR A 112 27.14 -20.56 -3.52
N SER A 113 27.76 -19.63 -4.26
CA SER A 113 28.66 -18.59 -3.74
C SER A 113 27.94 -17.46 -2.99
N PHE A 114 26.69 -17.68 -2.58
CA PHE A 114 25.93 -16.79 -1.69
C PHE A 114 25.24 -17.55 -0.55
N ASP A 115 25.30 -18.89 -0.53
CA ASP A 115 24.57 -19.76 0.42
C ASP A 115 24.89 -19.43 1.89
N ALA A 116 26.06 -18.86 2.17
CA ALA A 116 26.46 -18.41 3.50
C ALA A 116 25.61 -17.25 4.03
N LEU A 117 25.05 -16.40 3.16
CA LEU A 117 24.15 -15.30 3.53
C LEU A 117 22.74 -15.81 3.89
N ASP A 118 22.30 -16.90 3.27
CA ASP A 118 21.03 -17.58 3.55
C ASP A 118 21.14 -18.65 4.68
N ALA A 119 22.32 -18.78 5.31
CA ALA A 119 22.55 -19.74 6.38
C ALA A 119 21.67 -19.42 7.62
N PRO A 120 20.93 -20.42 8.16
CA PRO A 120 19.88 -20.15 9.14
C PRO A 120 20.40 -19.54 10.44
N LEU A 121 19.76 -18.44 10.87
CA LEU A 121 20.06 -17.70 12.09
C LEU A 121 21.50 -17.13 12.17
N LEU A 122 22.27 -17.15 11.07
CA LEU A 122 23.65 -16.66 11.06
C LEU A 122 23.68 -15.13 11.05
N VAL A 123 23.03 -14.53 10.04
CA VAL A 123 22.74 -13.10 9.96
C VAL A 123 21.30 -12.90 10.41
N ASP A 124 21.09 -12.17 11.50
CA ASP A 124 19.80 -12.09 12.20
C ASP A 124 19.37 -10.66 12.57
N SER A 125 19.96 -9.65 11.93
CA SER A 125 19.73 -8.22 12.21
C SER A 125 20.11 -7.37 11.00
N LEU A 126 19.39 -6.27 10.75
CA LEU A 126 19.73 -5.33 9.67
C LEU A 126 21.09 -4.66 9.90
N ALA A 127 21.37 -4.30 11.16
CA ALA A 127 22.65 -3.72 11.55
C ALA A 127 23.82 -4.71 11.38
N PHE A 128 23.58 -6.00 11.64
CA PHE A 128 24.60 -7.03 11.43
C PHE A 128 24.76 -7.38 9.95
N GLU A 129 23.68 -7.42 9.17
CA GLU A 129 23.75 -7.62 7.71
C GLU A 129 24.58 -6.52 7.03
N THR A 130 24.33 -5.24 7.37
CA THR A 130 25.13 -4.11 6.88
C THR A 130 26.63 -4.35 7.16
N LYS A 131 26.96 -4.72 8.40
CA LYS A 131 28.35 -5.01 8.81
C LYS A 131 28.99 -6.18 8.07
N VAL A 132 28.20 -7.18 7.67
CA VAL A 132 28.62 -8.33 6.87
C VAL A 132 28.90 -7.91 5.42
N LEU A 133 28.01 -7.11 4.82
CA LEU A 133 28.13 -6.66 3.42
C LEU A 133 29.26 -5.64 3.22
N ASP A 134 29.62 -4.87 4.24
CA ASP A 134 30.81 -3.99 4.27
C ASP A 134 32.13 -4.75 4.07
N SER A 135 32.18 -6.07 4.34
CA SER A 135 33.39 -6.87 4.18
C SER A 135 33.65 -7.20 2.71
N SER A 136 34.50 -6.42 2.05
CA SER A 136 34.93 -6.69 0.66
C SER A 136 35.65 -8.04 0.50
N ASP A 137 36.31 -8.50 1.56
CA ASP A 137 37.01 -9.79 1.60
C ASP A 137 36.03 -10.98 1.63
N LEU A 138 34.78 -10.74 2.07
CA LEU A 138 33.67 -11.68 1.98
C LEU A 138 32.91 -11.54 0.66
N THR A 139 32.45 -10.33 0.33
CA THR A 139 31.55 -10.10 -0.81
C THR A 139 32.26 -10.18 -2.17
N GLY A 140 33.56 -9.91 -2.23
CA GLY A 140 34.38 -10.02 -3.45
C GLY A 140 34.42 -11.43 -4.05
N PRO A 141 34.78 -12.47 -3.26
CA PRO A 141 34.66 -13.88 -3.66
C PRO A 141 33.24 -14.28 -4.07
N MET A 142 32.22 -13.93 -3.29
CA MET A 142 30.81 -14.22 -3.59
C MET A 142 30.40 -13.70 -4.98
N LEU A 143 30.69 -12.43 -5.26
CA LEU A 143 30.43 -11.77 -6.54
C LEU A 143 31.27 -12.32 -7.70
N ALA A 144 32.44 -12.90 -7.42
CA ALA A 144 33.27 -13.55 -8.42
C ALA A 144 32.69 -14.91 -8.88
N GLY A 145 31.85 -15.56 -8.07
CA GLY A 145 31.11 -16.77 -8.43
C GLY A 145 30.16 -16.61 -9.63
N LEU A 146 29.82 -15.37 -10.01
CA LEU A 146 29.00 -15.05 -11.17
C LEU A 146 29.73 -15.14 -12.53
N ARG A 147 31.08 -15.14 -12.52
CA ARG A 147 31.89 -15.12 -13.76
C ARG A 147 31.60 -16.27 -14.75
N PRO A 148 31.37 -17.53 -14.32
CA PRO A 148 31.04 -18.63 -15.23
C PRO A 148 29.73 -18.43 -16.00
N LEU A 149 28.80 -17.62 -15.48
CA LEU A 149 27.54 -17.27 -16.15
C LEU A 149 27.69 -16.14 -17.19
N GLY A 150 28.92 -15.65 -17.44
CA GLY A 150 29.14 -14.45 -18.24
C GLY A 150 28.72 -13.16 -17.54
N LEU A 151 28.46 -13.23 -16.23
CA LEU A 151 28.00 -12.12 -15.40
C LEU A 151 29.14 -11.50 -14.58
N THR A 152 29.02 -10.21 -14.31
CA THR A 152 29.91 -9.47 -13.42
C THR A 152 29.11 -8.92 -12.25
N GLY A 153 29.40 -9.38 -11.04
CA GLY A 153 28.87 -8.75 -9.82
C GLY A 153 29.30 -7.29 -9.70
N LEU A 154 28.38 -6.44 -9.24
CA LEU A 154 28.61 -5.03 -8.96
C LEU A 154 28.59 -4.75 -7.45
N GLY A 155 27.72 -5.43 -6.71
CA GLY A 155 27.60 -5.34 -5.25
C GLY A 155 26.51 -6.27 -4.72
N ILE A 156 26.38 -6.33 -3.39
CA ILE A 156 25.25 -6.97 -2.71
C ILE A 156 24.60 -5.88 -1.85
N LEU A 157 23.30 -5.66 -2.04
CA LEU A 157 22.52 -4.72 -1.26
C LEU A 157 21.81 -5.46 -0.11
N PRO A 158 21.67 -4.84 1.07
CA PRO A 158 21.01 -5.45 2.22
C PRO A 158 19.52 -5.68 1.96
N GLY A 159 18.97 -6.72 2.56
CA GLY A 159 17.57 -7.10 2.45
C GLY A 159 16.78 -6.94 3.74
N PRO A 160 15.45 -7.08 3.69
CA PRO A 160 14.63 -7.15 4.89
C PRO A 160 14.76 -8.51 5.58
N MET A 161 14.61 -8.52 6.91
CA MET A 161 14.69 -9.72 7.75
C MET A 161 13.44 -10.60 7.60
N ARG A 162 13.63 -11.87 7.25
CA ARG A 162 12.52 -12.82 7.07
C ARG A 162 12.18 -13.51 8.38
N LYS A 163 10.91 -13.43 8.78
CA LYS A 163 10.41 -13.92 10.08
C LYS A 163 9.48 -15.12 9.90
N PRO A 164 9.35 -15.99 10.92
CA PRO A 164 8.24 -16.93 11.01
C PRO A 164 6.92 -16.18 11.19
N VAL A 165 5.97 -16.46 10.30
CA VAL A 165 4.61 -15.93 10.35
C VAL A 165 3.66 -17.12 10.44
N GLY A 166 2.96 -17.23 11.56
CA GLY A 166 1.97 -18.27 11.81
C GLY A 166 0.58 -17.82 11.36
N LEU A 167 -0.04 -18.57 10.45
CA LEU A 167 -1.39 -18.30 9.95
C LEU A 167 -2.45 -19.15 10.66
N SER A 168 -2.13 -20.41 10.98
CA SER A 168 -3.02 -21.32 11.73
C SER A 168 -2.65 -21.46 13.21
N HIS A 169 -1.37 -21.26 13.57
CA HIS A 169 -0.85 -21.35 14.94
C HIS A 169 0.50 -20.61 15.08
N GLU A 170 1.02 -20.48 16.32
CA GLU A 170 2.31 -19.83 16.60
C GLU A 170 3.51 -20.68 16.11
N LEU A 171 4.53 -20.02 15.53
CA LEU A 171 5.76 -20.66 15.06
C LEU A 171 6.98 -20.20 15.88
N VAL A 172 7.02 -20.57 17.15
CA VAL A 172 7.95 -20.02 18.16
C VAL A 172 9.11 -20.96 18.52
N GLY A 173 8.99 -22.27 18.27
CA GLY A 173 10.07 -23.25 18.44
C GLY A 173 9.93 -24.45 17.51
N PRO A 174 10.91 -25.39 17.46
CA PRO A 174 10.94 -26.47 16.46
C PRO A 174 9.75 -27.43 16.51
N GLY A 175 9.01 -27.46 17.62
CA GLY A 175 7.82 -28.30 17.77
C GLY A 175 6.68 -27.89 16.84
N ASP A 176 6.54 -26.59 16.61
CA ASP A 176 5.41 -25.98 15.91
C ASP A 176 5.50 -26.21 14.39
N TYR A 177 6.73 -26.30 13.86
CA TYR A 177 6.98 -26.51 12.43
C TYR A 177 6.68 -27.95 11.97
N ARG A 178 6.53 -28.93 12.88
CA ARG A 178 6.44 -30.34 12.50
C ARG A 178 5.14 -30.66 11.77
N GLY A 179 5.25 -31.01 10.49
CA GLY A 179 4.12 -31.26 9.59
C GLY A 179 3.47 -29.98 9.04
N ALA A 180 3.82 -28.81 9.56
CA ALA A 180 3.26 -27.53 9.13
C ALA A 180 3.64 -27.23 7.67
N ARG A 181 2.68 -26.71 6.92
CA ARG A 181 2.86 -26.31 5.51
C ARG A 181 3.26 -24.85 5.46
N ILE A 182 4.55 -24.57 5.27
CA ILE A 182 5.10 -23.21 5.35
C ILE A 182 5.37 -22.67 3.94
N ALA A 183 4.74 -21.56 3.58
CA ALA A 183 4.99 -20.90 2.30
C ALA A 183 6.35 -20.18 2.30
N LEU A 184 7.15 -20.42 1.27
CA LEU A 184 8.44 -19.74 1.07
C LEU A 184 8.66 -19.39 -0.40
N SER A 185 9.55 -18.43 -0.63
CA SER A 185 10.07 -18.16 -1.97
C SER A 185 11.03 -19.29 -2.39
N PRO A 186 11.13 -19.62 -3.70
CA PRO A 186 12.06 -20.65 -4.18
C PRO A 186 13.49 -20.47 -3.66
N SER A 187 14.02 -21.51 -3.01
CA SER A 187 15.41 -21.60 -2.53
C SER A 187 15.70 -23.04 -2.12
N VAL A 188 16.89 -23.52 -2.47
CA VAL A 188 17.46 -24.80 -2.01
C VAL A 188 17.79 -24.72 -0.52
N VAL A 189 18.40 -23.62 -0.04
CA VAL A 189 18.74 -23.42 1.39
C VAL A 189 17.48 -23.30 2.24
N GLY A 190 16.53 -22.44 1.89
CA GLY A 190 15.26 -22.28 2.62
C GLY A 190 14.46 -23.59 2.71
N GLN A 191 14.46 -24.40 1.65
CA GLN A 191 13.85 -25.74 1.68
C GLN A 191 14.59 -26.72 2.61
N LYS A 192 15.91 -26.59 2.82
CA LYS A 192 16.65 -27.36 3.83
C LYS A 192 16.29 -26.93 5.25
N VAL A 193 16.18 -25.61 5.50
CA VAL A 193 15.76 -25.02 6.78
C VAL A 193 14.40 -25.56 7.22
N LEU A 194 13.38 -25.50 6.35
CA LEU A 194 12.05 -26.00 6.68
C LEU A 194 12.03 -27.51 6.92
N ARG A 195 12.73 -28.31 6.10
CA ARG A 195 12.83 -29.77 6.31
C ARG A 195 13.53 -30.12 7.63
N ALA A 196 14.56 -29.38 8.04
CA ALA A 196 15.26 -29.61 9.31
C ALA A 196 14.37 -29.33 10.53
N LEU A 197 13.41 -28.40 10.41
CA LEU A 197 12.35 -28.15 11.40
C LEU A 197 11.17 -29.14 11.30
N GLY A 198 11.17 -30.05 10.32
CA GLY A 198 10.10 -31.01 10.07
C GLY A 198 8.89 -30.44 9.32
N ALA A 199 9.00 -29.23 8.74
CA ALA A 199 7.96 -28.59 7.93
C ALA A 199 7.98 -29.03 6.47
N VAL A 200 6.85 -28.83 5.79
CA VAL A 200 6.71 -28.97 4.34
C VAL A 200 6.76 -27.59 3.69
N GLY A 201 7.85 -27.28 2.99
CA GLY A 201 8.01 -26.00 2.28
C GLY A 201 7.19 -25.93 1.00
N VAL A 202 6.26 -24.98 0.93
CA VAL A 202 5.36 -24.75 -0.21
C VAL A 202 5.87 -23.55 -1.04
N PRO A 203 6.40 -23.74 -2.27
CA PRO A 203 6.88 -22.63 -3.08
C PRO A 203 5.77 -21.62 -3.42
N SER A 204 6.05 -20.34 -3.24
CA SER A 204 5.16 -19.21 -3.54
C SER A 204 5.93 -18.07 -4.21
N ALA A 205 5.34 -17.46 -5.23
CA ALA A 205 5.82 -16.20 -5.81
C ALA A 205 5.49 -14.98 -4.91
N PHE A 206 4.57 -15.18 -3.95
CA PHE A 206 3.87 -14.14 -3.19
C PHE A 206 3.13 -13.15 -4.12
N GLU A 207 3.09 -11.85 -3.82
CA GLU A 207 2.41 -10.83 -4.65
C GLU A 207 0.90 -11.12 -4.83
N GLY A 208 0.20 -11.22 -3.70
CA GLY A 208 -1.25 -11.51 -3.66
C GLY A 208 -1.63 -12.98 -3.93
N ALA A 209 -0.66 -13.87 -4.12
CA ALA A 209 -0.92 -15.32 -4.20
C ALA A 209 -1.71 -15.82 -2.97
N ALA A 210 -2.72 -16.65 -3.18
CA ALA A 210 -3.60 -17.13 -2.11
C ALA A 210 -2.88 -18.06 -1.13
N MET A 211 -2.96 -17.77 0.17
CA MET A 211 -2.40 -18.59 1.26
C MET A 211 -3.35 -19.71 1.72
N THR A 212 -4.13 -20.29 0.80
CA THR A 212 -5.07 -21.36 1.12
C THR A 212 -4.34 -22.67 1.40
N GLY A 213 -4.57 -23.28 2.56
CA GLY A 213 -3.96 -24.55 2.92
C GLY A 213 -2.46 -24.47 3.20
N VAL A 214 -1.98 -23.32 3.70
CA VAL A 214 -0.68 -23.19 4.37
C VAL A 214 -0.90 -22.76 5.82
N ASP A 215 -0.07 -23.29 6.73
CA ASP A 215 -0.14 -23.06 8.17
C ASP A 215 0.65 -21.83 8.61
N GLY A 216 1.60 -21.42 7.78
CA GLY A 216 2.46 -20.29 8.02
C GLY A 216 3.25 -19.92 6.78
N LEU A 217 4.11 -18.92 6.91
CA LEU A 217 4.98 -18.44 5.84
C LEU A 217 6.25 -17.81 6.40
N GLU A 218 7.22 -17.61 5.52
CA GLU A 218 8.56 -17.13 5.82
C GLU A 218 8.80 -15.79 5.09
N GLN A 219 8.39 -14.68 5.73
CA GLN A 219 8.40 -13.33 5.15
C GLN A 219 8.74 -12.23 6.16
N GLN A 220 9.19 -11.12 5.60
CA GLN A 220 9.38 -9.84 6.26
C GLN A 220 8.05 -9.08 6.47
N THR A 221 8.00 -8.22 7.49
CA THR A 221 6.76 -7.60 8.02
C THR A 221 6.01 -6.73 7.02
N GLU A 222 6.71 -6.00 6.18
CA GLU A 222 6.16 -5.16 5.11
C GLU A 222 5.57 -5.99 3.97
N SER A 223 6.12 -7.19 3.71
CA SER A 223 5.52 -8.11 2.73
C SER A 223 4.23 -8.71 3.28
N VAL A 224 4.19 -9.10 4.55
CA VAL A 224 2.96 -9.56 5.22
C VAL A 224 1.89 -8.46 5.18
N ALA A 225 2.26 -7.23 5.56
CA ALA A 225 1.38 -6.08 5.54
C ALA A 225 0.88 -5.75 4.12
N GLY A 226 1.78 -5.69 3.14
CA GLY A 226 1.50 -5.34 1.76
C GLY A 226 0.63 -6.36 1.04
N ASN A 227 0.88 -7.66 1.26
CA ASN A 227 0.11 -8.73 0.64
C ASN A 227 -1.16 -9.12 1.41
N GLN A 228 -1.40 -8.53 2.58
CA GLN A 228 -2.49 -8.87 3.50
C GLN A 228 -2.46 -10.36 3.92
N TYR A 229 -1.27 -10.89 4.18
CA TYR A 229 -1.08 -12.26 4.68
C TYR A 229 -1.23 -12.37 6.20
N ASP A 230 -2.24 -11.69 6.72
CA ASP A 230 -2.57 -11.55 8.13
C ASP A 230 -4.07 -11.75 8.38
N PRO A 231 -4.64 -12.93 8.10
CA PRO A 231 -5.99 -13.27 8.56
C PRO A 231 -6.10 -13.14 10.09
N PRO A 232 -7.28 -12.80 10.65
CA PRO A 232 -7.46 -12.63 12.09
C PRO A 232 -6.97 -13.84 12.90
N GLY A 233 -6.10 -13.59 13.88
CA GLY A 233 -5.48 -14.62 14.71
C GLY A 233 -4.05 -15.00 14.29
N SER A 234 -3.53 -14.43 13.20
CA SER A 234 -2.15 -14.60 12.76
C SER A 234 -1.13 -14.17 13.81
N THR A 235 0.09 -14.70 13.71
CA THR A 235 1.19 -14.38 14.63
C THR A 235 2.50 -14.15 13.89
N ILE A 236 3.38 -13.33 14.45
CA ILE A 236 4.75 -13.13 13.94
C ILE A 236 5.72 -13.33 15.09
N THR A 237 6.68 -14.24 14.93
CA THR A 237 7.73 -14.48 15.92
C THR A 237 8.78 -13.38 15.85
N ALA A 238 8.55 -12.30 16.58
CA ALA A 238 9.21 -11.01 16.46
C ALA A 238 10.75 -11.08 16.55
N ASN A 239 11.27 -11.86 17.49
CA ASN A 239 12.71 -12.00 17.78
C ASN A 239 13.38 -13.21 17.10
N VAL A 240 12.75 -13.77 16.06
CA VAL A 240 13.37 -14.78 15.18
C VAL A 240 13.43 -14.22 13.77
N ASN A 241 14.65 -14.01 13.29
CA ASN A 241 14.95 -13.75 11.88
C ASN A 241 15.61 -15.04 11.35
N LEU A 242 14.96 -15.72 10.41
CA LEU A 242 15.44 -17.00 9.87
C LEU A 242 16.65 -16.79 8.95
N SER A 243 16.57 -15.78 8.10
CA SER A 243 17.65 -15.24 7.27
C SER A 243 17.34 -13.78 6.89
N PRO A 244 18.32 -13.01 6.39
CA PRO A 244 18.05 -11.81 5.60
C PRO A 244 17.48 -12.18 4.22
N ARG A 245 17.22 -11.17 3.37
CA ARG A 245 16.93 -11.35 1.93
C ARG A 245 17.81 -10.45 1.06
N PRO A 246 19.15 -10.58 1.12
CA PRO A 246 20.07 -9.68 0.43
C PRO A 246 19.90 -9.80 -1.08
N LEU A 247 20.15 -8.70 -1.78
CA LEU A 247 19.90 -8.54 -3.20
C LEU A 247 21.23 -8.41 -3.95
N VAL A 248 21.54 -9.35 -4.84
CA VAL A 248 22.76 -9.30 -5.65
C VAL A 248 22.51 -8.40 -6.86
N LEU A 249 23.33 -7.36 -6.99
CA LEU A 249 23.36 -6.49 -8.16
C LEU A 249 24.47 -6.96 -9.10
N PHE A 250 24.10 -7.25 -10.35
CA PHE A 250 25.00 -7.83 -11.34
C PHE A 250 24.74 -7.26 -12.73
N ALA A 251 25.70 -7.48 -13.64
CA ALA A 251 25.65 -7.02 -15.01
C ALA A 251 26.07 -8.09 -16.00
N ASN A 252 25.55 -8.03 -17.23
CA ASN A 252 26.11 -8.76 -18.35
C ASN A 252 27.55 -8.26 -18.62
N THR A 253 28.55 -9.14 -18.56
CA THR A 253 29.96 -8.74 -18.66
C THR A 253 30.30 -8.07 -19.99
N THR A 254 29.68 -8.52 -21.08
CA THR A 254 29.91 -7.96 -22.43
C THR A 254 29.23 -6.61 -22.59
N ALA A 255 27.99 -6.46 -22.11
CA ALA A 255 27.29 -5.17 -22.16
C ALA A 255 27.97 -4.12 -21.27
N LEU A 256 28.35 -4.48 -20.04
CA LEU A 256 29.05 -3.57 -19.12
C LEU A 256 30.36 -3.04 -19.71
N ARG A 257 31.15 -3.90 -20.40
CA ARG A 257 32.40 -3.50 -21.06
C ARG A 257 32.22 -2.53 -22.24
N ARG A 258 31.00 -2.39 -22.79
CA ARG A 258 30.69 -1.43 -23.86
C ARG A 258 30.40 -0.02 -23.34
N LEU A 259 30.06 0.14 -22.06
CA LEU A 259 29.90 1.45 -21.42
C LEU A 259 31.25 2.14 -21.24
N ALA A 260 31.27 3.47 -21.11
CA ALA A 260 32.54 4.18 -20.92
C ALA A 260 33.19 3.75 -19.58
N PRO A 261 34.54 3.77 -19.46
CA PRO A 261 35.21 3.42 -18.22
C PRO A 261 34.80 4.29 -17.02
N ALA A 262 34.28 5.50 -17.25
CA ALA A 262 33.69 6.35 -16.22
C ALA A 262 32.36 5.76 -15.71
N ASP A 263 31.44 5.43 -16.61
CA ASP A 263 30.14 4.83 -16.29
C ASP A 263 30.30 3.50 -15.55
N GLN A 264 31.22 2.65 -16.02
CA GLN A 264 31.55 1.38 -15.36
C GLN A 264 32.02 1.58 -13.91
N ARG A 265 32.75 2.68 -13.61
CA ARG A 265 33.13 3.03 -12.24
C ARG A 265 31.94 3.57 -11.45
N ILE A 266 31.11 4.42 -12.03
CA ILE A 266 29.91 4.97 -11.37
C ILE A 266 28.98 3.84 -10.94
N LEU A 267 28.67 2.89 -11.81
CA LEU A 267 27.79 1.75 -11.49
C LEU A 267 28.34 0.89 -10.34
N ARG A 268 29.66 0.68 -10.28
CA ARG A 268 30.29 -0.06 -9.16
C ARG A 268 30.31 0.74 -7.87
N GLN A 269 30.69 2.01 -7.93
CA GLN A 269 30.76 2.88 -6.77
C GLN A 269 29.36 3.12 -6.18
N ALA A 270 28.34 3.20 -7.03
CA ALA A 270 26.95 3.32 -6.60
C ALA A 270 26.46 2.07 -5.85
N ALA A 271 26.92 0.87 -6.22
CA ALA A 271 26.54 -0.36 -5.53
C ALA A 271 27.02 -0.36 -4.07
N ALA A 272 28.27 0.04 -3.83
CA ALA A 272 28.81 0.20 -2.48
C ALA A 272 28.14 1.34 -1.70
N LEU A 273 27.92 2.49 -2.33
CA LEU A 273 27.30 3.66 -1.67
C LEU A 273 25.78 3.53 -1.45
N ALA A 274 25.14 2.50 -2.03
CA ALA A 274 23.71 2.23 -1.85
C ALA A 274 23.40 1.31 -0.67
N VAL A 275 24.40 0.72 0.00
CA VAL A 275 24.21 -0.19 1.15
C VAL A 275 23.47 0.52 2.29
N ASP A 276 24.01 1.62 2.81
CA ASP A 276 23.40 2.39 3.91
C ASP A 276 21.97 2.90 3.58
N PRO A 277 21.71 3.57 2.43
CA PRO A 277 20.34 3.98 2.09
C PRO A 277 19.37 2.79 1.91
N THR A 278 19.84 1.64 1.44
CA THR A 278 18.99 0.44 1.33
C THR A 278 18.68 -0.14 2.71
N THR A 279 19.65 -0.17 3.64
CA THR A 279 19.39 -0.55 5.05
C THR A 279 18.33 0.35 5.68
N GLN A 280 18.43 1.66 5.47
CA GLN A 280 17.45 2.63 5.97
C GLN A 280 16.08 2.43 5.34
N ALA A 281 16.00 2.17 4.03
CA ALA A 281 14.74 1.87 3.34
C ALA A 281 14.07 0.58 3.86
N ASN A 282 14.86 -0.48 4.09
CA ASN A 282 14.36 -1.73 4.66
C ASN A 282 13.85 -1.53 6.10
N ALA A 283 14.56 -0.75 6.92
CA ALA A 283 14.13 -0.43 8.28
C ALA A 283 12.84 0.40 8.33
N ALA A 284 12.71 1.40 7.44
CA ALA A 284 11.50 2.21 7.30
C ALA A 284 10.31 1.36 6.83
N ALA A 285 10.48 0.60 5.75
CA ALA A 285 9.43 -0.28 5.22
C ALA A 285 8.96 -1.30 6.27
N ALA A 286 9.89 -1.92 7.02
CA ALA A 286 9.56 -2.81 8.12
C ALA A 286 8.73 -2.10 9.21
N ALA A 287 9.12 -0.88 9.62
CA ALA A 287 8.40 -0.09 10.61
C ALA A 287 6.98 0.30 10.16
N ASP A 288 6.80 0.68 8.90
CA ASP A 288 5.49 0.92 8.30
C ASP A 288 4.64 -0.36 8.29
N GLY A 289 5.23 -1.48 7.85
CA GLY A 289 4.58 -2.79 7.86
C GLY A 289 4.10 -3.20 9.26
N ILE A 290 4.97 -3.08 10.27
CA ILE A 290 4.61 -3.33 11.68
C ILE A 290 3.44 -2.43 12.10
N THR A 291 3.50 -1.14 11.77
CA THR A 291 2.46 -0.17 12.12
C THR A 291 1.12 -0.51 11.47
N MET A 292 1.10 -0.89 10.19
CA MET A 292 -0.09 -1.33 9.46
C MET A 292 -0.71 -2.59 10.09
N LEU A 293 0.10 -3.58 10.43
CA LEU A 293 -0.35 -4.83 11.08
C LEU A 293 -0.92 -4.56 12.49
N CYS A 294 -0.27 -3.70 13.27
CA CYS A 294 -0.76 -3.31 14.60
C CYS A 294 -2.07 -2.52 14.54
N ARG A 295 -2.26 -1.64 13.53
CA ARG A 295 -3.54 -0.93 13.32
C ARG A 295 -4.66 -1.87 12.86
N ARG A 296 -4.36 -2.89 12.05
CA ARG A 296 -5.32 -3.92 11.65
C ARG A 296 -5.77 -4.81 12.81
N GLY A 297 -4.89 -5.06 13.78
CA GLY A 297 -5.21 -5.86 14.98
C GLY A 297 -5.35 -7.36 14.73
N ASN A 298 -5.12 -7.84 13.51
CA ASN A 298 -5.19 -9.26 13.16
C ASN A 298 -3.99 -10.08 13.65
N VAL A 299 -2.83 -9.43 13.84
CA VAL A 299 -1.54 -10.06 14.17
C VAL A 299 -1.18 -9.88 15.64
N ARG A 300 -0.79 -10.97 16.30
CA ARG A 300 -0.03 -10.93 17.56
C ARG A 300 1.47 -11.09 17.30
N PHE A 301 2.26 -10.08 17.66
CA PHE A 301 3.71 -10.23 17.75
C PHE A 301 4.06 -11.06 19.00
N VAL A 302 4.62 -12.25 18.79
CA VAL A 302 5.03 -13.20 19.83
C VAL A 302 6.55 -13.27 19.91
N ARG A 303 7.10 -13.77 21.02
CA ARG A 303 8.56 -13.92 21.19
C ARG A 303 8.93 -15.34 21.56
N ALA A 304 9.91 -15.88 20.86
CA ALA A 304 10.59 -17.10 21.27
C ALA A 304 11.40 -16.83 22.55
N THR A 305 11.23 -17.69 23.55
CA THR A 305 12.07 -17.71 24.76
C THR A 305 13.52 -18.09 24.44
N ALA A 306 14.46 -17.80 25.35
CA ALA A 306 15.85 -18.22 25.19
C ALA A 306 16.01 -19.74 24.97
N ALA A 307 15.17 -20.55 25.61
CA ALA A 307 15.14 -22.00 25.41
C ALA A 307 14.63 -22.41 24.01
N GLN A 308 13.59 -21.74 23.50
CA GLN A 308 13.09 -21.96 22.15
C GLN A 308 14.11 -21.50 21.08
N LEU A 309 14.79 -20.36 21.29
CA LEU A 309 15.89 -19.90 20.43
C LEU A 309 17.06 -20.90 20.39
N ALA A 310 17.45 -21.46 21.54
CA ALA A 310 18.46 -22.51 21.62
C ALA A 310 18.01 -23.83 20.94
N ALA A 311 16.73 -24.17 21.05
CA ALA A 311 16.15 -25.32 20.35
C ALA A 311 16.11 -25.11 18.82
N LEU A 312 15.76 -23.92 18.34
CA LEU A 312 15.82 -23.56 16.91
C LEU A 312 17.25 -23.67 16.37
N ARG A 313 18.24 -23.10 17.06
CA ARG A 313 19.67 -23.24 16.70
C ARG A 313 20.11 -24.70 16.64
N THR A 314 19.73 -25.51 17.63
CA THR A 314 20.04 -26.94 17.65
C THR A 314 19.39 -27.70 16.50
N ALA A 315 18.12 -27.43 16.18
CA ALA A 315 17.40 -28.07 15.08
C ALA A 315 17.92 -27.68 13.70
N LEU A 316 18.48 -26.46 13.55
CA LEU A 316 18.98 -25.92 12.28
C LEU A 316 20.49 -26.16 12.06
N ALA A 317 21.26 -26.51 13.11
CA ALA A 317 22.68 -26.82 13.00
C ALA A 317 23.06 -27.88 11.93
N PRO A 318 22.23 -28.91 11.63
CA PRO A 318 22.49 -29.83 10.52
C PRO A 318 22.52 -29.15 9.14
N VAL A 319 21.74 -28.09 8.94
CA VAL A 319 21.74 -27.31 7.69
C VAL A 319 23.07 -26.58 7.54
N THR A 320 23.53 -25.88 8.58
CA THR A 320 24.85 -25.23 8.58
C THR A 320 25.98 -26.24 8.38
N THR A 321 25.88 -27.44 8.98
CA THR A 321 26.86 -28.52 8.77
C THR A 321 26.85 -29.04 7.34
N GLU A 322 25.69 -29.07 6.68
CA GLU A 322 25.60 -29.43 5.27
C GLU A 322 26.18 -28.35 4.35
N LEU A 323 25.91 -27.06 4.59
CA LEU A 323 26.47 -25.95 3.82
C LEU A 323 28.01 -25.94 3.89
N ARG A 324 28.58 -26.23 5.06
CA ARG A 324 30.04 -26.32 5.27
C ARG A 324 30.74 -27.48 4.55
N ARG A 325 30.02 -28.30 3.76
CA ARG A 325 30.63 -29.28 2.86
C ARG A 325 31.30 -28.62 1.66
N ASP A 326 30.81 -27.47 1.22
CA ASP A 326 31.58 -26.61 0.32
C ASP A 326 32.63 -25.81 1.12
N ARG A 327 33.86 -25.76 0.62
CA ARG A 327 34.97 -25.09 1.32
C ARG A 327 34.87 -23.57 1.29
N THR A 328 34.29 -23.01 0.24
CA THR A 328 34.07 -21.57 0.07
C THR A 328 32.98 -21.14 1.04
N THR A 329 31.82 -21.79 1.00
CA THR A 329 30.71 -21.54 1.91
C THR A 329 31.10 -21.76 3.37
N ALA A 330 31.95 -22.75 3.68
CA ALA A 330 32.50 -22.92 5.03
C ALA A 330 33.33 -21.72 5.51
N ALA A 331 34.25 -21.22 4.66
CA ALA A 331 35.09 -20.07 4.97
C ALA A 331 34.27 -18.77 5.08
N GLU A 332 33.25 -18.61 4.25
CA GLU A 332 32.29 -17.50 4.32
C GLU A 332 31.49 -17.52 5.62
N ILE A 333 30.98 -18.69 6.04
CA ILE A 333 30.29 -18.86 7.34
C ILE A 333 31.24 -18.55 8.50
N ASP A 334 32.50 -18.97 8.44
CA ASP A 334 33.51 -18.68 9.49
C ASP A 334 33.83 -17.17 9.55
N HIS A 335 33.96 -16.51 8.40
CA HIS A 335 34.15 -15.06 8.31
C HIS A 335 32.97 -14.29 8.90
N ILE A 336 31.73 -14.61 8.48
CA ILE A 336 30.51 -13.99 9.02
C ILE A 336 30.44 -14.19 10.54
N SER A 337 30.73 -15.40 11.03
CA SER A 337 30.76 -15.70 12.47
C SER A 337 31.80 -14.86 13.22
N ALA A 338 32.96 -14.60 12.64
CA ALA A 338 34.01 -13.76 13.24
C ALA A 338 33.61 -12.26 13.33
N LEU A 339 32.71 -11.78 12.46
CA LEU A 339 32.19 -10.42 12.50
C LEU A 339 31.12 -10.18 13.59
N ARG A 340 30.63 -11.24 14.26
CA ARG A 340 29.44 -11.19 15.14
C ARG A 340 29.60 -10.34 16.40
N ALA A 341 30.84 -10.04 16.82
CA ALA A 341 31.15 -9.34 18.05
C ALA A 341 30.41 -7.98 18.16
N GLY A 342 29.57 -7.83 19.19
CA GLY A 342 28.74 -6.64 19.42
C GLY A 342 27.33 -6.69 18.83
N TYR A 343 26.98 -7.75 18.09
CA TYR A 343 25.67 -7.96 17.46
C TYR A 343 24.89 -9.14 18.06
N GLU A 344 25.36 -9.75 19.15
CA GLU A 344 24.82 -10.99 19.74
C GLU A 344 23.33 -10.90 20.14
N ASN A 345 22.87 -9.69 20.47
CA ASN A 345 21.50 -9.41 20.90
C ASN A 345 20.67 -8.59 19.89
N ALA A 346 21.22 -8.26 18.71
CA ALA A 346 20.59 -7.33 17.77
C ALA A 346 19.18 -7.76 17.34
N ALA A 347 18.99 -9.04 17.00
CA ALA A 347 17.67 -9.63 16.69
C ALA A 347 16.61 -9.45 17.80
N ASN A 348 17.03 -9.40 19.08
CA ASN A 348 16.13 -9.18 20.22
C ASN A 348 15.82 -7.70 20.46
N ALA A 349 16.74 -6.80 20.11
CA ALA A 349 16.58 -5.35 20.19
C ALA A 349 15.72 -4.80 19.02
N GLU A 350 15.90 -5.35 17.81
CA GLU A 350 15.12 -5.06 16.60
C GLU A 350 13.74 -5.77 16.58
N ALA A 351 13.40 -6.54 17.63
CA ALA A 351 12.18 -7.34 17.65
C ALA A 351 10.91 -6.46 17.79
N PRO A 352 9.98 -6.49 16.82
CA PRO A 352 8.79 -5.64 16.84
C PRO A 352 7.86 -5.90 18.02
N VAL A 353 7.22 -4.83 18.47
CA VAL A 353 6.09 -4.85 19.38
C VAL A 353 5.03 -3.89 18.85
N CYS A 354 3.75 -4.23 18.98
CA CYS A 354 2.73 -3.21 18.90
C CYS A 354 2.83 -2.35 20.16
N GLY A 355 3.23 -1.09 19.98
CA GLY A 355 3.01 -0.09 21.03
C GLY A 355 1.52 -0.02 21.35
N ALA A 356 1.18 0.36 22.58
CA ALA A 356 -0.19 0.76 22.87
C ALA A 356 -0.48 2.00 22.02
N THR A 357 -1.22 1.82 20.92
CA THR A 357 -1.62 2.92 20.04
C THR A 357 -2.37 3.93 20.90
N THR A 358 -1.74 5.07 21.16
CA THR A 358 -2.44 6.23 21.70
C THR A 358 -3.39 6.70 20.62
N SER A 359 -4.58 6.10 20.61
CA SER A 359 -5.76 6.55 19.88
C SER A 359 -6.02 7.99 20.32
N GLY A 360 -5.39 8.92 19.61
CA GLY A 360 -5.43 10.34 19.92
C GLY A 360 -6.83 10.84 19.68
N THR A 361 -7.68 10.76 20.71
CA THR A 361 -8.98 11.41 20.82
C THR A 361 -8.75 12.92 20.88
N GLY A 362 -8.37 13.50 19.74
CA GLY A 362 -8.28 14.92 19.51
C GLY A 362 -9.68 15.51 19.43
N GLY A 363 -10.35 15.61 20.58
CA GLY A 363 -11.56 16.42 20.72
C GLY A 363 -11.17 17.88 20.58
N GLY A 364 -11.43 18.47 19.42
CA GLY A 364 -11.15 19.88 19.14
C GLY A 364 -12.14 20.40 18.10
N SER A 365 -13.22 21.02 18.57
CA SER A 365 -14.10 21.79 17.69
C SER A 365 -13.46 23.14 17.39
N SER A 366 -13.06 23.35 16.15
CA SER A 366 -12.88 24.67 15.56
C SER A 366 -13.50 24.67 14.17
N ASP A 367 -14.33 25.68 13.89
CA ASP A 367 -14.95 25.88 12.57
C ASP A 367 -13.85 26.05 11.53
N SER A 368 -13.51 24.94 10.88
CA SER A 368 -12.58 24.87 9.76
C SER A 368 -13.40 24.90 8.48
N PRO A 369 -12.91 25.54 7.39
CA PRO A 369 -13.61 25.52 6.11
C PRO A 369 -13.82 24.07 5.68
N THR A 370 -15.06 23.72 5.34
CA THR A 370 -15.39 22.33 4.99
C THR A 370 -14.67 21.93 3.70
N LEU A 371 -13.75 20.97 3.84
CA LEU A 371 -13.17 20.27 2.70
C LEU A 371 -14.20 19.40 1.97
N ASP A 372 -15.41 19.27 2.51
CA ASP A 372 -16.53 18.52 1.94
C ASP A 372 -16.75 18.89 0.46
N GLY A 373 -16.97 17.84 -0.34
CA GLY A 373 -17.21 17.95 -1.77
C GLY A 373 -16.60 16.81 -2.58
N VAL A 374 -16.77 16.91 -3.89
CA VAL A 374 -16.13 16.04 -4.89
C VAL A 374 -15.03 16.84 -5.57
N TYR A 375 -13.85 16.25 -5.69
CA TYR A 375 -12.68 16.83 -6.38
C TYR A 375 -12.19 15.90 -7.48
N THR A 376 -11.49 16.46 -8.46
CA THR A 376 -10.79 15.68 -9.48
C THR A 376 -9.40 16.25 -9.75
N VAL A 377 -8.51 15.37 -10.21
CA VAL A 377 -7.22 15.71 -10.79
C VAL A 377 -6.88 14.65 -11.84
N THR A 378 -6.19 15.06 -12.91
CA THR A 378 -5.62 14.12 -13.88
C THR A 378 -4.11 14.24 -13.85
N THR A 379 -3.44 13.12 -13.59
CA THR A 379 -1.99 12.95 -13.54
C THR A 379 -1.53 11.96 -14.61
N SER A 380 -0.22 11.93 -14.84
CA SER A 380 0.47 11.16 -15.87
C SER A 380 1.79 10.60 -15.32
N PRO A 381 2.45 9.64 -16.01
CA PRO A 381 3.75 9.13 -15.56
C PRO A 381 4.84 10.21 -15.44
N ALA A 382 4.70 11.33 -16.19
CA ALA A 382 5.61 12.46 -16.12
C ALA A 382 5.51 13.26 -14.80
N ASP A 383 4.46 13.04 -14.01
CA ASP A 383 4.26 13.70 -12.71
C ASP A 383 4.97 12.98 -11.54
N GLY A 384 5.86 12.02 -11.86
CA GLY A 384 6.83 11.45 -10.90
C GLY A 384 6.50 10.05 -10.39
N ASP A 385 5.46 9.39 -10.89
CA ASP A 385 5.15 8.00 -10.56
C ASP A 385 4.80 7.19 -11.81
N TYR A 386 5.53 6.10 -12.04
CA TYR A 386 5.39 5.22 -13.20
C TYR A 386 4.45 4.02 -12.92
N VAL A 387 4.05 3.81 -11.67
CA VAL A 387 3.17 2.71 -11.27
C VAL A 387 1.75 2.98 -11.80
N PRO A 388 1.14 2.07 -12.59
CA PRO A 388 -0.18 2.28 -13.19
C PRO A 388 -1.29 2.68 -12.20
N GLU A 389 -1.26 2.19 -10.97
CA GLU A 389 -2.23 2.55 -9.93
C GLU A 389 -2.08 3.99 -9.42
N ASN A 390 -0.93 4.62 -9.62
CA ASN A 390 -0.54 5.88 -8.99
C ASN A 390 -0.65 7.12 -9.91
N TRP A 391 -1.08 6.96 -11.16
CA TRP A 391 -1.35 8.08 -12.07
C TRP A 391 -2.62 7.86 -12.89
N GLY A 392 -3.24 8.93 -13.38
CA GLY A 392 -4.43 8.86 -14.23
C GLY A 392 -5.49 9.86 -13.82
N HIS A 393 -6.75 9.57 -14.13
CA HIS A 393 -7.88 10.37 -13.68
C HIS A 393 -8.29 9.94 -12.27
N TRP A 394 -8.25 10.87 -11.32
CA TRP A 394 -8.66 10.67 -9.94
C TRP A 394 -9.96 11.42 -9.66
N VAL A 395 -10.82 10.83 -8.83
CA VAL A 395 -11.97 11.48 -8.21
C VAL A 395 -11.91 11.22 -6.71
N TYR A 396 -11.92 12.29 -5.91
CA TYR A 396 -11.93 12.22 -4.45
C TYR A 396 -13.26 12.75 -3.92
N LEU A 397 -13.87 12.00 -3.01
CA LEU A 397 -15.07 12.35 -2.27
C LEU A 397 -14.65 12.60 -0.82
N LEU A 398 -14.85 13.83 -0.32
CA LEU A 398 -14.67 14.19 1.09
C LEU A 398 -16.03 14.55 1.69
N ASP A 399 -16.36 14.00 2.85
CA ASP A 399 -17.56 14.36 3.62
C ASP A 399 -17.33 14.17 5.12
N ARG A 400 -17.34 15.26 5.90
CA ARG A 400 -17.39 15.28 7.37
C ARG A 400 -16.37 14.33 8.03
N GLY A 401 -15.12 14.38 7.55
CA GLY A 401 -14.03 13.54 8.06
C GLY A 401 -13.99 12.12 7.50
N ARG A 402 -14.69 11.83 6.40
CA ARG A 402 -14.60 10.59 5.64
C ARG A 402 -14.11 10.86 4.23
N LEU A 403 -13.29 9.95 3.71
CA LEU A 403 -12.85 9.98 2.33
C LEU A 403 -13.23 8.69 1.58
N ALA A 404 -13.52 8.83 0.30
CA ALA A 404 -13.47 7.76 -0.68
C ALA A 404 -12.86 8.32 -1.97
N PHE A 405 -12.18 7.49 -2.76
CA PHE A 405 -11.64 7.91 -4.04
C PHE A 405 -11.55 6.76 -5.03
N THR A 406 -11.46 7.13 -6.30
CA THR A 406 -11.20 6.23 -7.43
C THR A 406 -10.15 6.82 -8.35
N GLN A 407 -9.29 5.96 -8.90
CA GLN A 407 -8.30 6.27 -9.93
C GLN A 407 -8.57 5.41 -11.16
N GLU A 408 -8.37 5.96 -12.36
CA GLU A 408 -8.45 5.22 -13.62
C GLU A 408 -7.39 5.67 -14.64
N ASN A 409 -6.82 4.70 -15.36
CA ASN A 409 -6.15 4.92 -16.65
C ASN A 409 -6.37 3.71 -17.57
N ALA A 410 -5.59 3.57 -18.65
CA ALA A 410 -5.74 2.45 -19.59
C ALA A 410 -5.60 1.07 -18.93
N THR A 411 -4.58 0.89 -18.08
CA THR A 411 -4.14 -0.42 -17.55
C THR A 411 -4.58 -0.69 -16.11
N ALA A 412 -4.83 0.35 -15.31
CA ALA A 412 -5.25 0.24 -13.92
C ALA A 412 -6.53 1.05 -13.62
N CYS A 413 -7.21 0.64 -12.57
CA CYS A 413 -8.46 1.23 -12.11
C CYS A 413 -8.68 0.84 -10.64
N THR A 414 -8.38 1.75 -9.71
CA THR A 414 -8.32 1.46 -8.27
C THR A 414 -9.29 2.32 -7.46
N TRP A 415 -9.55 1.91 -6.22
CA TRP A 415 -10.33 2.66 -5.24
C TRP A 415 -9.75 2.55 -3.84
N GLY A 416 -10.06 3.54 -3.01
CA GLY A 416 -9.71 3.56 -1.58
C GLY A 416 -10.74 4.34 -0.77
N TYR A 417 -10.89 4.01 0.51
CA TYR A 417 -11.77 4.72 1.43
C TYR A 417 -11.29 4.66 2.88
N GLY A 418 -11.72 5.63 3.70
CA GLY A 418 -11.26 5.77 5.06
C GLY A 418 -11.80 7.00 5.79
N ARG A 419 -11.06 7.47 6.78
CA ARG A 419 -11.31 8.72 7.50
C ARG A 419 -10.23 9.75 7.24
N TYR A 420 -10.59 11.03 7.23
CA TYR A 420 -9.63 12.11 7.33
C TYR A 420 -9.89 12.96 8.56
N THR A 421 -8.84 13.52 9.17
CA THR A 421 -8.96 14.53 10.22
C THR A 421 -8.07 15.73 9.90
N LEU A 422 -8.53 16.93 10.28
CA LEU A 422 -7.77 18.16 10.12
C LEU A 422 -7.15 18.56 11.46
N ARG A 423 -5.85 18.82 11.47
CA ARG A 423 -5.07 19.22 12.65
C ARG A 423 -4.25 20.45 12.29
N GLY A 424 -4.89 21.62 12.36
CA GLY A 424 -4.32 22.85 11.81
C GLY A 424 -4.05 22.71 10.31
N GLN A 425 -2.82 22.98 9.87
CA GLN A 425 -2.40 22.85 8.47
C GLN A 425 -2.10 21.40 8.04
N GLN A 426 -2.36 20.39 8.88
CA GLN A 426 -2.22 18.98 8.53
C GLN A 426 -3.56 18.30 8.22
N MET A 427 -3.59 17.51 7.16
CA MET A 427 -4.68 16.59 6.81
C MET A 427 -4.17 15.17 6.99
N VAL A 428 -4.73 14.46 7.97
CA VAL A 428 -4.38 13.07 8.32
C VAL A 428 -5.40 12.14 7.71
N TRP A 429 -4.98 11.08 7.03
CA TRP A 429 -5.83 10.05 6.42
C TRP A 429 -5.58 8.70 7.09
N ASP A 430 -6.64 7.98 7.44
CA ASP A 430 -6.62 6.61 7.95
C ASP A 430 -7.41 5.72 6.98
N ILE A 431 -6.71 4.88 6.21
CA ILE A 431 -7.32 4.02 5.18
C ILE A 431 -7.98 2.80 5.84
N SER A 432 -9.28 2.65 5.57
CA SER A 432 -10.08 1.49 6.01
C SER A 432 -10.11 0.36 4.98
N GLY A 433 -9.94 0.67 3.70
CA GLY A 433 -9.83 -0.32 2.63
C GLY A 433 -9.53 0.28 1.27
N GLY A 434 -9.09 -0.58 0.35
CA GLY A 434 -8.85 -0.25 -1.05
C GLY A 434 -8.82 -1.51 -1.92
N GLY A 435 -8.82 -1.34 -3.23
CA GLY A 435 -8.87 -2.44 -4.20
C GLY A 435 -9.04 -1.97 -5.64
N GLY A 436 -9.53 -2.86 -6.50
CA GLY A 436 -9.77 -2.62 -7.92
C GLY A 436 -8.87 -3.45 -8.85
N LEU A 437 -8.78 -3.02 -10.11
CA LEU A 437 -7.86 -3.56 -11.10
C LEU A 437 -6.48 -2.92 -10.91
N ALA A 438 -5.62 -3.59 -10.13
CA ALA A 438 -4.28 -3.16 -9.77
C ALA A 438 -3.23 -4.15 -10.30
N PRO A 439 -2.69 -3.97 -11.53
CA PRO A 439 -1.74 -4.91 -12.14
C PRO A 439 -0.42 -5.10 -11.37
N THR A 440 -0.07 -4.17 -10.50
CA THR A 440 1.12 -4.23 -9.65
C THR A 440 0.79 -4.44 -8.16
N GLY A 441 -0.50 -4.46 -7.79
CA GLY A 441 -0.93 -4.55 -6.38
C GLY A 441 -0.73 -3.25 -5.58
N ALA A 442 -0.46 -2.14 -6.26
CA ALA A 442 -0.19 -0.84 -5.64
C ALA A 442 -1.46 -0.03 -5.29
N PHE A 443 -2.57 -0.70 -5.02
CA PHE A 443 -3.77 -0.08 -4.44
C PHE A 443 -3.61 0.10 -2.92
N ASN A 444 -4.38 1.01 -2.33
CA ASN A 444 -4.32 1.31 -0.89
C ASN A 444 -4.87 0.18 -0.01
N LYS A 445 -4.29 0.02 1.18
CA LYS A 445 -4.48 -1.16 2.05
C LYS A 445 -5.02 -0.75 3.44
N PRO A 446 -5.84 -1.58 4.10
CA PRO A 446 -6.30 -1.30 5.46
C PRO A 446 -5.14 -1.03 6.43
N GLY A 447 -5.24 0.04 7.21
CA GLY A 447 -4.24 0.46 8.18
C GLY A 447 -3.12 1.35 7.63
N GLU A 448 -3.10 1.63 6.32
CA GLU A 448 -2.27 2.73 5.78
C GLU A 448 -2.70 4.07 6.38
N HIS A 449 -1.72 4.94 6.63
CA HIS A 449 -1.93 6.24 7.26
C HIS A 449 -1.04 7.26 6.58
N PHE A 450 -1.66 8.33 6.11
CA PHE A 450 -0.98 9.42 5.42
C PHE A 450 -1.18 10.72 6.19
N VAL A 451 -0.18 11.59 6.17
CA VAL A 451 -0.27 12.93 6.75
C VAL A 451 0.23 13.88 5.69
N PHE A 452 -0.58 14.86 5.30
CA PHE A 452 -0.23 15.87 4.32
C PHE A 452 -0.26 17.25 4.96
N SER A 453 0.56 18.20 4.48
CA SER A 453 0.18 19.61 4.59
C SER A 453 -0.94 19.89 3.59
N TRP A 454 -1.86 20.81 3.90
CA TRP A 454 -2.98 21.12 3.01
C TRP A 454 -3.29 22.62 2.92
N SER A 455 -3.82 23.04 1.77
CA SER A 455 -4.44 24.35 1.57
C SER A 455 -5.63 24.24 0.62
N LEU A 456 -6.67 25.05 0.85
CA LEU A 456 -7.83 25.18 -0.03
C LEU A 456 -7.99 26.65 -0.42
N TYR A 457 -7.94 26.95 -1.72
CA TYR A 457 -8.19 28.29 -2.27
C TYR A 457 -9.05 28.19 -3.52
N GLU A 458 -10.15 28.96 -3.59
CA GLU A 458 -11.11 28.98 -4.73
C GLU A 458 -11.50 27.59 -5.28
N GLY A 459 -11.72 26.63 -4.37
CA GLY A 459 -12.09 25.25 -4.74
C GLY A 459 -10.92 24.38 -5.22
N VAL A 460 -9.69 24.88 -5.19
CA VAL A 460 -8.47 24.10 -5.47
C VAL A 460 -7.87 23.64 -4.14
N LEU A 461 -7.92 22.33 -3.88
CA LEU A 461 -7.27 21.67 -2.74
C LEU A 461 -5.87 21.23 -3.15
N THR A 462 -4.84 21.76 -2.47
CA THR A 462 -3.45 21.35 -2.68
C THR A 462 -2.97 20.57 -1.47
N LEU A 463 -2.40 19.39 -1.70
CA LEU A 463 -1.68 18.62 -0.68
C LEU A 463 -0.17 18.79 -0.87
N GLY A 464 0.59 18.74 0.23
CA GLY A 464 2.04 18.84 0.24
C GLY A 464 2.68 17.91 1.26
N PRO A 465 4.03 17.79 1.25
CA PRO A 465 4.76 17.04 2.27
C PRO A 465 4.63 17.70 3.64
N VAL A 466 4.93 16.96 4.70
CA VAL A 466 4.97 17.49 6.07
C VAL A 466 6.43 17.71 6.49
N ALA A 467 6.72 18.89 7.03
CA ALA A 467 8.06 19.17 7.56
C ALA A 467 8.38 18.25 8.76
N PRO A 468 9.62 17.74 8.88
CA PRO A 468 9.99 16.85 9.99
C PRO A 468 9.83 17.58 11.33
N THR A 469 9.22 16.89 12.30
CA THR A 469 8.95 17.44 13.65
C THR A 469 10.22 17.66 14.48
N THR A 470 11.38 17.21 14.00
CA THR A 470 12.70 17.37 14.65
C THR A 470 13.74 17.77 13.60
N PRO A 471 14.46 18.89 13.78
CA PRO A 471 15.59 19.24 12.90
C PRO A 471 16.66 18.14 12.88
N GLY A 472 17.11 17.73 11.69
CA GLY A 472 18.20 16.76 11.53
C GLY A 472 17.77 15.28 11.48
N LYS A 473 16.49 14.96 11.63
CA LYS A 473 15.97 13.63 11.25
C LYS A 473 15.66 13.57 9.75
N ALA A 474 15.81 12.39 9.15
CA ALA A 474 15.18 12.05 7.88
C ALA A 474 13.65 12.22 8.00
N VAL A 475 12.98 12.57 6.92
CA VAL A 475 11.54 12.86 6.96
C VAL A 475 10.76 11.54 7.07
N ASP A 476 9.97 11.39 8.13
CA ASP A 476 8.84 10.45 8.17
C ASP A 476 7.72 10.99 7.24
N ASP A 477 8.02 11.18 5.94
CA ASP A 477 7.11 11.77 4.94
C ASP A 477 6.08 10.74 4.49
N ASN A 478 5.12 10.42 5.37
CA ASN A 478 3.93 9.67 5.00
C ASN A 478 2.95 10.52 4.15
N SER A 479 3.49 11.28 3.18
CA SER A 479 2.78 12.06 2.16
C SER A 479 3.06 11.47 0.76
N PRO A 480 2.42 10.36 0.35
CA PRO A 480 2.72 9.71 -0.93
C PRO A 480 2.61 10.69 -2.11
N SER A 481 3.61 10.67 -3.00
CA SER A 481 3.79 11.64 -4.07
C SER A 481 2.60 11.72 -5.02
N ASN A 482 1.98 10.57 -5.34
CA ASN A 482 0.83 10.45 -6.24
C ASN A 482 -0.36 11.32 -5.81
N PHE A 483 -0.68 11.39 -4.52
CA PHE A 483 -1.78 12.21 -4.00
C PHE A 483 -1.47 13.72 -4.07
N ARG A 484 -0.20 14.10 -4.05
CA ARG A 484 0.28 15.49 -4.06
C ARG A 484 0.97 15.92 -5.36
N ALA A 485 0.83 15.12 -6.43
CA ALA A 485 1.49 15.36 -7.71
C ALA A 485 0.95 16.61 -8.43
N ARG A 486 -0.35 16.90 -8.28
CA ARG A 486 -1.02 18.09 -8.82
C ARG A 486 -2.16 18.55 -7.89
N PRO A 487 -2.54 19.85 -7.91
CA PRO A 487 -3.70 20.34 -7.16
C PRO A 487 -5.01 19.69 -7.63
N TRP A 488 -5.98 19.53 -6.72
CA TRP A 488 -7.27 18.93 -7.00
C TRP A 488 -8.35 20.00 -7.15
N HIS A 489 -9.14 19.93 -8.21
CA HIS A 489 -10.19 20.90 -8.51
C HIS A 489 -11.54 20.37 -8.02
N ARG A 490 -12.23 21.15 -7.17
CA ARG A 490 -13.57 20.82 -6.65
C ARG A 490 -14.60 20.84 -7.81
N LEU A 491 -15.14 19.67 -8.13
CA LEU A 491 -16.23 19.48 -9.09
C LEU A 491 -17.59 19.87 -8.49
N ASN A 492 -17.81 19.56 -7.21
CA ASN A 492 -19.06 19.86 -6.51
C ASN A 492 -18.77 20.11 -5.03
N ALA A 493 -19.47 21.07 -4.42
CA ALA A 493 -19.41 21.31 -2.97
C ALA A 493 -20.29 20.32 -2.17
N THR A 494 -21.32 19.75 -2.80
CA THR A 494 -22.12 18.67 -2.19
C THR A 494 -21.41 17.34 -2.41
N PRO A 495 -21.05 16.59 -1.35
CA PRO A 495 -20.48 15.26 -1.49
C PRO A 495 -21.45 14.30 -2.20
N SER A 496 -20.97 13.56 -3.20
CA SER A 496 -21.74 12.52 -3.90
C SER A 496 -20.82 11.47 -4.50
N SER A 497 -21.19 10.20 -4.35
CA SER A 497 -20.50 9.07 -4.98
C SER A 497 -20.75 8.96 -6.50
N ALA A 498 -21.69 9.74 -7.06
CA ALA A 498 -22.11 9.63 -8.46
C ALA A 498 -21.00 9.93 -9.50
N ALA A 499 -19.94 10.63 -9.08
CA ALA A 499 -18.78 10.96 -9.91
C ALA A 499 -17.63 9.94 -9.85
N LEU A 500 -17.69 8.97 -8.92
CA LEU A 500 -16.65 7.95 -8.77
C LEU A 500 -16.69 6.93 -9.93
N SER A 501 -15.57 6.22 -10.11
CA SER A 501 -15.41 5.20 -11.16
C SER A 501 -16.60 4.25 -11.27
N ARG A 502 -17.12 4.10 -12.49
CA ARG A 502 -18.07 3.04 -12.85
C ARG A 502 -17.38 1.76 -13.32
N ARG A 503 -16.09 1.82 -13.65
CA ARG A 503 -15.28 0.67 -14.08
C ARG A 503 -14.83 -0.19 -12.90
N CYS A 504 -14.46 0.45 -11.79
CA CYS A 504 -14.13 -0.19 -10.52
C CYS A 504 -14.79 0.58 -9.37
N PRO A 505 -16.13 0.48 -9.22
CA PRO A 505 -16.81 1.15 -8.13
C PRO A 505 -16.28 0.64 -6.78
N PRO A 506 -16.03 1.53 -5.80
CA PRO A 506 -15.79 1.14 -4.43
C PRO A 506 -16.93 0.25 -3.88
N PRO A 507 -16.66 -0.64 -2.90
CA PRO A 507 -17.71 -1.46 -2.29
C PRO A 507 -18.73 -0.58 -1.56
N PRO A 508 -19.99 -1.03 -1.37
CA PRO A 508 -21.02 -0.23 -0.69
C PRO A 508 -20.62 0.31 0.69
N ALA A 509 -19.75 -0.41 1.42
CA ALA A 509 -19.18 0.04 2.70
C ALA A 509 -18.32 1.33 2.60
N ALA A 510 -17.76 1.64 1.43
CA ALA A 510 -17.09 2.92 1.16
C ALA A 510 -18.08 4.09 1.08
N PHE A 511 -19.35 3.82 0.77
CA PHE A 511 -20.45 4.79 0.73
C PHE A 511 -21.29 4.79 2.01
N ALA A 512 -20.92 3.98 3.01
CA ALA A 512 -21.48 4.04 4.36
C ALA A 512 -20.97 5.30 5.08
N ILE A 513 -21.46 6.45 4.59
CA ILE A 513 -21.34 7.77 5.15
C ILE A 513 -22.56 7.94 6.06
N PRO A 514 -22.42 7.88 7.40
CA PRO A 514 -23.55 8.05 8.29
C PRO A 514 -24.14 9.44 8.11
N SER A 515 -25.44 9.49 7.88
CA SER A 515 -26.20 10.70 8.11
C SER A 515 -26.02 11.12 9.59
N PRO A 516 -26.05 12.40 9.96
CA PRO A 516 -26.12 12.79 11.37
C PRO A 516 -27.37 12.21 12.07
N LEU A 517 -28.39 11.87 11.26
CA LEU A 517 -29.60 11.15 11.65
C LEU A 517 -29.35 9.67 12.00
N GLU A 518 -28.22 9.05 11.66
CA GLU A 518 -27.96 7.61 11.90
C GLU A 518 -28.25 7.21 13.36
N GLY A 519 -28.92 6.09 13.56
CA GLY A 519 -29.35 5.57 14.87
C GLY A 519 -30.82 5.86 15.19
N ALA A 520 -31.21 5.57 16.44
CA ALA A 520 -32.58 5.68 16.93
C ALA A 520 -32.85 7.02 17.64
N TRP A 521 -34.04 7.56 17.44
CA TRP A 521 -34.54 8.84 17.95
C TRP A 521 -35.94 8.65 18.48
N ARG A 522 -36.22 9.12 19.69
CA ARG A 522 -37.52 8.91 20.36
C ARG A 522 -38.09 10.20 20.90
N THR A 523 -39.39 10.38 20.70
CA THR A 523 -40.20 11.38 21.39
C THR A 523 -41.44 10.72 21.99
N SER A 524 -42.16 11.42 22.85
CA SER A 524 -43.41 10.93 23.44
C SER A 524 -44.34 12.08 23.82
N TYR A 525 -45.62 11.97 23.48
CA TYR A 525 -46.64 13.00 23.72
C TYR A 525 -48.03 12.37 23.87
N SER A 526 -48.94 13.07 24.57
CA SER A 526 -50.30 12.59 24.84
C SER A 526 -51.27 12.89 23.69
N LYS A 527 -52.40 12.17 23.64
CA LYS A 527 -53.51 12.47 22.71
C LYS A 527 -54.00 13.92 22.85
N GLN A 528 -54.00 14.45 24.08
CA GLN A 528 -54.35 15.85 24.35
C GLN A 528 -53.33 16.83 23.73
N ALA A 529 -52.03 16.55 23.85
CA ALA A 529 -50.98 17.39 23.28
C ALA A 529 -51.05 17.43 21.74
N LEU A 530 -51.36 16.28 21.11
CA LEU A 530 -51.66 16.20 19.68
C LEU A 530 -52.90 17.03 19.31
N ALA A 531 -54.01 16.84 20.02
CA ALA A 531 -55.28 17.54 19.79
C ALA A 531 -55.19 19.06 20.00
N SER A 532 -54.29 19.54 20.86
CA SER A 532 -54.03 20.98 21.09
C SER A 532 -53.00 21.58 20.14
N SER A 533 -52.48 20.82 19.18
CA SER A 533 -51.35 21.26 18.36
C SER A 533 -51.77 22.25 17.26
N PRO A 534 -51.09 23.41 17.12
CA PRO A 534 -51.26 24.29 15.97
C PRO A 534 -50.63 23.70 14.67
N LEU A 535 -50.04 22.51 14.74
CA LEU A 535 -49.43 21.80 13.61
C LEU A 535 -50.32 20.69 13.03
N LEU A 536 -51.55 20.50 13.51
CA LEU A 536 -52.50 19.56 12.87
C LEU A 536 -52.76 19.98 11.42
N LEU A 537 -52.82 19.00 10.51
CA LEU A 537 -53.22 19.19 9.11
C LEU A 537 -54.74 19.13 8.96
N ASP A 538 -55.36 18.22 9.69
CA ASP A 538 -56.81 17.99 9.74
C ASP A 538 -57.23 17.43 11.11
N ALA A 539 -58.53 17.21 11.30
CA ALA A 539 -59.07 16.67 12.55
C ALA A 539 -59.01 15.13 12.65
N GLU A 540 -58.79 14.42 11.53
CA GLU A 540 -58.73 12.96 11.46
C GLU A 540 -57.36 12.43 11.94
N GLU A 541 -56.32 13.28 11.90
CA GLU A 541 -55.04 13.02 12.58
C GLU A 541 -55.19 12.76 14.10
N ILE A 542 -56.28 13.20 14.75
CA ILE A 542 -56.55 12.98 16.19
C ILE A 542 -57.15 11.58 16.45
N ASN A 543 -56.44 10.54 16.00
CA ASN A 543 -56.82 9.14 16.16
C ASN A 543 -55.87 8.39 17.12
N ASP A 544 -56.20 7.15 17.49
CA ASP A 544 -55.41 6.36 18.44
C ASP A 544 -54.14 5.72 17.88
N GLN A 545 -53.81 5.93 16.61
CA GLN A 545 -52.53 5.53 16.01
C GLN A 545 -51.47 6.64 16.10
N ASN A 546 -51.86 7.91 16.23
CA ASN A 546 -50.97 9.06 16.06
C ASN A 546 -50.36 9.65 17.35
N TRP A 547 -50.60 9.05 18.53
CA TRP A 547 -50.09 9.55 19.82
C TRP A 547 -49.41 8.48 20.66
N GLY A 548 -48.66 8.91 21.68
CA GLY A 548 -47.83 8.07 22.55
C GLY A 548 -46.34 8.23 22.25
N THR A 549 -45.59 7.15 22.34
CA THR A 549 -44.15 7.12 22.08
C THR A 549 -43.89 6.82 20.62
N LEU A 550 -43.16 7.72 19.94
CA LEU A 550 -42.72 7.60 18.56
C LEU A 550 -41.21 7.38 18.53
N THR A 551 -40.74 6.32 17.88
CA THR A 551 -39.32 6.07 17.61
C THR A 551 -39.06 6.05 16.11
N LEU A 552 -38.15 6.92 15.65
CA LEU A 552 -37.59 6.90 14.30
C LEU A 552 -36.20 6.27 14.37
N THR A 553 -35.91 5.27 13.55
CA THR A 553 -34.56 4.71 13.41
C THR A 553 -34.10 4.93 11.97
N PHE A 554 -32.93 5.52 11.79
CA PHE A 554 -32.30 5.71 10.49
C PHE A 554 -31.04 4.85 10.40
N HIS A 555 -30.90 4.14 9.29
CA HIS A 555 -29.73 3.32 9.02
C HIS A 555 -29.39 3.33 7.52
N GLY A 556 -28.35 4.07 7.15
CA GLY A 556 -27.97 4.29 5.75
C GLY A 556 -29.05 5.03 4.96
N ASP A 557 -29.56 4.40 3.89
CA ASP A 557 -30.62 4.92 3.02
C ASP A 557 -32.04 4.50 3.46
N ARG A 558 -32.20 3.95 4.67
CA ARG A 558 -33.47 3.41 5.17
C ARG A 558 -33.90 3.99 6.51
N TYR A 559 -35.21 4.04 6.72
CA TYR A 559 -35.82 4.40 7.98
C TYR A 559 -36.86 3.37 8.44
N THR A 560 -37.08 3.31 9.75
CA THR A 560 -38.24 2.65 10.36
C THR A 560 -38.91 3.58 11.37
N VAL A 561 -40.24 3.54 11.43
CA VAL A 561 -41.10 4.24 12.36
C VAL A 561 -41.76 3.22 13.28
N ASP A 562 -41.77 3.47 14.58
CA ASP A 562 -42.46 2.66 15.56
C ASP A 562 -43.23 3.57 16.53
N GLN A 563 -44.56 3.47 16.52
CA GLN A 563 -45.48 4.35 17.25
C GLN A 563 -46.33 3.51 18.20
N ARG A 564 -46.29 3.80 19.51
CA ARG A 564 -46.94 2.98 20.56
C ARG A 564 -47.66 3.79 21.61
N ASN A 565 -48.85 3.35 21.97
CA ASN A 565 -49.57 3.74 23.19
C ASN A 565 -50.31 2.52 23.79
N PRO A 566 -51.03 2.64 24.92
CA PRO A 566 -51.73 1.51 25.52
C PRO A 566 -52.88 0.90 24.69
N LEU A 567 -53.31 1.55 23.61
CA LEU A 567 -54.42 1.13 22.76
C LEU A 567 -53.94 0.57 21.41
N THR A 568 -52.88 1.11 20.82
CA THR A 568 -52.36 0.69 19.51
C THR A 568 -50.83 0.64 19.44
N HIS A 569 -50.33 -0.15 18.48
CA HIS A 569 -48.95 -0.16 18.02
C HIS A 569 -48.96 -0.16 16.49
N GLY A 570 -48.36 0.87 15.89
CA GLY A 570 -48.14 0.98 14.45
C GLY A 570 -46.65 0.96 14.09
N GLN A 571 -46.34 0.46 12.90
CA GLN A 571 -45.01 0.50 12.32
C GLN A 571 -45.10 0.89 10.83
N ASP A 572 -44.12 1.66 10.36
CA ASP A 572 -43.93 2.02 8.94
C ASP A 572 -42.42 1.98 8.63
N TRP A 573 -42.03 1.81 7.38
CA TRP A 573 -40.62 1.83 6.98
C TRP A 573 -40.47 2.14 5.50
N GLY A 574 -39.25 2.50 5.10
CA GLY A 574 -38.99 2.85 3.72
C GLY A 574 -37.58 3.36 3.47
N THR A 575 -37.43 4.07 2.36
CA THR A 575 -36.17 4.69 1.94
C THR A 575 -36.14 6.17 2.29
N LEU A 576 -34.94 6.71 2.50
CA LEU A 576 -34.71 8.13 2.74
C LEU A 576 -33.64 8.70 1.80
N SER A 577 -33.71 10.00 1.57
CA SER A 577 -32.61 10.78 1.03
C SER A 577 -32.41 12.06 1.86
N VAL A 578 -31.15 12.44 2.04
CA VAL A 578 -30.75 13.66 2.76
C VAL A 578 -29.92 14.53 1.83
N ALA A 579 -30.28 15.81 1.74
CA ALA A 579 -29.56 16.81 0.96
C ALA A 579 -29.45 18.11 1.76
N GLY A 580 -28.31 18.32 2.42
CA GLY A 580 -28.17 19.40 3.41
C GLY A 580 -29.13 19.17 4.58
N ASP A 581 -29.94 20.18 4.90
CA ASP A 581 -31.00 20.11 5.93
C ASP A 581 -32.33 19.55 5.39
N ALA A 582 -32.44 19.19 4.11
CA ALA A 582 -33.62 18.53 3.55
C ALA A 582 -33.57 17.02 3.81
N LEU A 583 -34.69 16.47 4.31
CA LEU A 583 -34.97 15.05 4.49
C LEU A 583 -36.21 14.70 3.67
N THR A 584 -36.06 13.73 2.77
CA THR A 584 -37.18 13.10 2.06
C THR A 584 -37.29 11.65 2.49
N MET A 585 -38.47 11.22 2.91
CA MET A 585 -38.77 9.84 3.31
C MET A 585 -39.85 9.29 2.38
N ARG A 586 -39.70 8.05 1.92
CA ARG A 586 -40.69 7.35 1.09
C ARG A 586 -40.98 5.96 1.66
N ASN A 587 -42.24 5.70 2.01
CA ASN A 587 -42.67 4.39 2.51
C ASN A 587 -42.93 3.39 1.37
N GLU A 588 -43.20 2.13 1.73
CA GLU A 588 -43.47 1.07 0.73
C GLU A 588 -44.77 1.24 -0.07
N SER A 589 -45.75 2.01 0.43
CA SER A 589 -46.95 2.37 -0.34
C SER A 589 -46.69 3.48 -1.37
N GLY A 590 -45.48 4.07 -1.37
CA GLY A 590 -45.02 5.05 -2.35
C GLY A 590 -45.28 6.51 -1.98
N GLU A 591 -45.88 6.76 -0.81
CA GLU A 591 -46.10 8.09 -0.22
C GLU A 591 -44.76 8.78 0.07
N VAL A 592 -44.73 10.11 0.03
CA VAL A 592 -43.49 10.90 0.16
C VAL A 592 -43.66 12.01 1.18
N PHE A 593 -42.86 11.95 2.25
CA PHE A 593 -42.80 12.95 3.30
C PHE A 593 -41.56 13.82 3.11
N GLY A 594 -41.75 15.13 2.99
CA GLY A 594 -40.67 16.11 2.88
C GLY A 594 -40.59 16.99 4.13
N MET A 595 -39.40 17.08 4.72
CA MET A 595 -39.15 17.82 5.96
C MET A 595 -37.77 18.47 5.94
N ARG A 596 -37.61 19.57 6.69
CA ARG A 596 -36.30 20.08 7.12
C ARG A 596 -35.92 19.42 8.43
N TRP A 597 -34.66 19.02 8.59
CA TRP A 597 -34.14 18.41 9.82
C TRP A 597 -33.03 19.27 10.43
N ASN A 598 -32.91 19.25 11.75
CA ASN A 598 -31.80 19.84 12.48
C ASN A 598 -31.47 19.00 13.71
N ILE A 599 -30.19 18.86 14.05
CA ILE A 599 -29.74 18.24 15.31
C ILE A 599 -28.98 19.27 16.13
N TYR A 600 -29.49 19.55 17.33
CA TYR A 600 -28.81 20.39 18.32
C TYR A 600 -28.78 19.68 19.68
N ARG A 601 -27.60 19.58 20.31
CA ARG A 601 -27.41 18.92 21.62
C ARG A 601 -28.07 17.52 21.73
N ASN A 602 -27.89 16.67 20.72
CA ASN A 602 -28.51 15.33 20.62
C ASN A 602 -30.06 15.32 20.63
N GLN A 603 -30.69 16.43 20.23
CA GLN A 603 -32.12 16.49 19.91
C GLN A 603 -32.31 16.71 18.40
N LEU A 604 -33.02 15.79 17.75
CA LEU A 604 -33.48 15.93 16.37
C LEU A 604 -34.79 16.70 16.35
N THR A 605 -34.85 17.77 15.55
CA THR A 605 -36.09 18.50 15.25
C THR A 605 -36.40 18.34 13.77
N LEU A 606 -37.62 17.94 13.44
CA LEU A 606 -38.14 17.93 12.08
C LEU A 606 -39.17 19.06 11.92
N ARG A 607 -39.19 19.70 10.76
CA ARG A 607 -40.13 20.79 10.42
C ARG A 607 -40.65 20.60 9.00
N ARG A 608 -41.89 21.00 8.75
CA ARG A 608 -42.44 21.02 7.39
C ARG A 608 -41.79 22.11 6.56
N ASP A 609 -41.61 21.81 5.28
CA ASP A 609 -41.29 22.77 4.23
C ASP A 609 -42.08 22.35 2.99
N THR A 610 -43.05 23.17 2.58
CA THR A 610 -43.96 22.87 1.48
C THR A 610 -43.28 22.78 0.12
N SER A 611 -42.01 23.21 0.01
CA SER A 611 -41.18 22.98 -1.19
C SER A 611 -40.59 21.56 -1.28
N LEU A 612 -40.57 20.81 -0.17
CA LEU A 612 -40.05 19.43 -0.09
C LEU A 612 -41.16 18.38 -0.04
N GLY A 613 -42.31 18.73 0.53
CA GLY A 613 -43.45 17.82 0.74
C GLY A 613 -44.21 18.17 2.02
N VAL A 614 -45.06 17.26 2.49
CA VAL A 614 -45.79 17.42 3.76
C VAL A 614 -45.42 16.28 4.70
N GLY A 615 -44.66 16.56 5.75
CA GLY A 615 -44.41 15.59 6.83
C GLY A 615 -45.66 15.39 7.71
N PRO A 616 -45.89 14.19 8.27
CA PRO A 616 -47.05 13.90 9.11
C PRO A 616 -46.94 14.59 10.48
N THR A 617 -48.05 15.01 11.10
CA THR A 617 -48.01 15.78 12.36
C THR A 617 -47.25 15.09 13.49
N PRO A 618 -47.38 13.77 13.72
CA PRO A 618 -46.54 13.02 14.66
C PRO A 618 -45.04 13.30 14.60
N MET A 619 -44.48 13.47 13.39
CA MET A 619 -43.04 13.64 13.18
C MET A 619 -42.54 15.07 13.42
N VAL A 620 -43.41 16.08 13.42
CA VAL A 620 -43.02 17.50 13.57
C VAL A 620 -43.50 18.13 14.88
N LEU A 621 -44.22 17.37 15.71
CA LEU A 621 -44.89 17.87 16.93
C LEU A 621 -43.92 18.19 18.08
N GLN A 622 -42.87 17.39 18.27
CA GLN A 622 -41.91 17.50 19.37
C GLN A 622 -40.50 17.12 18.89
N PRO A 623 -39.43 17.68 19.49
CA PRO A 623 -38.08 17.16 19.29
C PRO A 623 -37.95 15.71 19.75
N PHE A 624 -37.04 14.98 19.13
CA PHE A 624 -36.68 13.60 19.47
C PHE A 624 -35.34 13.57 20.20
N ALA A 625 -35.26 12.83 21.30
CA ALA A 625 -33.99 12.51 21.95
C ALA A 625 -33.36 11.28 21.31
N ARG A 626 -32.03 11.29 21.13
CA ARG A 626 -31.28 10.10 20.66
C ARG A 626 -31.39 8.95 21.68
N VAL A 627 -31.54 7.72 21.17
CA VAL A 627 -31.63 6.48 21.97
C VAL A 627 -30.42 5.60 21.67
N GLY A 628 -29.63 5.31 22.72
CA GLY A 628 -28.40 4.51 22.61
C GLY A 628 -27.15 5.33 22.30
N THR A 629 -26.00 4.68 22.42
CA THR A 629 -24.68 5.19 22.00
C THR A 629 -24.44 4.82 20.53
N PRO A 630 -23.84 5.70 19.70
CA PRO A 630 -23.51 5.37 18.31
C PRO A 630 -22.43 4.29 18.18
#